data_AF-A0A4Y2WAP2-F1
#
_entry.id   AF-A0A4Y2WAP2-F1
#
_cell.length_a   1.000
_cell.length_b   1.000
_cell.length_c   1.000
_cell.angle_alpha   90.00
_cell.angle_beta   90.00
_cell.angle_gamma   90.00
#
_symmetry.space_group_name_H-M   'P 1'
#
loop_
_entity.id
_entity.type
_entity.pdbx_description
1 polymer ?
#
loop_
_entity_poly.entity_id
_entity_poly.type
_entity_poly.pdbx_seq_one_letter_code
_entity_poly.pdbx_strand_id
1 'polypeptide(L)'
;MQSAVIAAFYHCCSGKNKQMHKQCPKGGDSWCKYQRAVHEGKDFVDKSPGLPNDIINSIKTTYMNLCDSNLLSKCLHGKTQNNNESFNNVIWTILPKETFVEMQSLTLGVNIAVLLFNSGYLGLLDVFKNLGVSLGQETVKNFSLMDSERVKSAKRHSLPTSKLSRKKRISAKKAKLLNFQVKAGVTYKCGEF
;
A
#
# COMPACT_ATOMS: atom_id res chain seq x y z
N MET A 1 -9.27 -3.69 16.89
CA MET A 1 -8.18 -3.79 15.88
C MET A 1 -6.81 -3.73 16.53
N GLN A 2 -6.50 -2.70 17.31
CA GLN A 2 -5.19 -2.54 17.99
C GLN A 2 -4.71 -3.80 18.73
N SER A 3 -5.52 -4.36 19.62
CA SER A 3 -5.16 -5.57 20.38
C SER A 3 -4.83 -6.77 19.48
N ALA A 4 -5.52 -6.90 18.34
CA ALA A 4 -5.27 -7.97 17.37
C ALA A 4 -3.96 -7.78 16.60
N VAL A 5 -3.59 -6.54 16.27
CA VAL A 5 -2.32 -6.21 15.60
C VAL A 5 -1.14 -6.42 16.56
N ILE A 6 -1.29 -5.99 17.82
CA ILE A 6 -0.31 -6.27 18.88
C ILE A 6 -0.16 -7.79 19.11
N ALA A 7 -1.27 -8.52 19.11
CA ALA A 7 -1.26 -9.97 19.22
C ALA A 7 -0.50 -10.65 18.07
N ALA A 8 -0.66 -10.14 16.84
CA ALA A 8 0.07 -10.66 15.67
C ALA A 8 1.59 -10.49 15.84
N PHE A 9 2.06 -9.35 16.34
CA PHE A 9 3.49 -9.14 16.64
C PHE A 9 4.03 -10.17 17.62
N TYR A 10 3.39 -10.30 18.78
CA TYR A 10 3.85 -11.22 19.82
C TYR A 10 3.71 -12.68 19.40
N HIS A 11 2.71 -13.01 18.58
CA HIS A 11 2.60 -14.33 17.97
C HIS A 11 3.81 -14.65 17.08
N CYS A 12 4.23 -13.72 16.21
CA CYS A 12 5.42 -13.89 15.36
C CYS A 12 6.72 -13.95 16.16
N CYS A 13 6.78 -13.27 17.31
CA CYS A 13 7.93 -13.32 18.21
C CYS A 13 8.01 -14.63 19.00
N SER A 14 6.90 -15.38 19.10
CA SER A 14 6.85 -16.63 19.85
C SER A 14 7.65 -17.73 19.17
N GLY A 15 8.26 -18.58 19.98
CA GLY A 15 8.99 -19.76 19.52
C GLY A 15 9.07 -20.83 20.59
N LYS A 16 9.74 -21.94 20.26
CA LYS A 16 9.84 -23.15 21.10
C LYS A 16 10.27 -22.84 22.54
N ASN A 17 11.25 -21.94 22.69
CA ASN A 17 11.88 -21.62 23.97
C ASN A 17 11.24 -20.39 24.66
N LYS A 18 10.32 -19.69 23.98
CA LYS A 18 9.73 -18.43 24.46
C LYS A 18 8.31 -18.29 23.94
N GLN A 19 7.34 -18.72 24.74
CA GLN A 19 5.93 -18.63 24.39
C GLN A 19 5.40 -17.21 24.63
N MET A 20 4.97 -16.55 23.55
CA MET A 20 4.45 -15.17 23.58
C MET A 20 3.00 -15.07 23.07
N HIS A 21 2.24 -16.15 23.19
CA HIS A 21 0.86 -16.24 22.68
C HIS A 21 -0.21 -15.61 23.59
N LYS A 22 0.17 -14.96 24.71
CA LYS A 22 -0.78 -14.46 25.72
C LYS A 22 -1.76 -13.42 25.17
N GLN A 23 -1.31 -12.62 24.19
CA GLN A 23 -2.10 -11.56 23.56
C GLN A 23 -3.00 -12.09 22.45
N CYS A 24 -2.81 -13.33 22.00
CA CYS A 24 -3.65 -13.96 20.98
C CYS A 24 -5.09 -14.15 21.47
N PRO A 25 -6.09 -14.12 20.57
CA PRO A 25 -7.47 -14.38 20.96
C PRO A 25 -7.59 -15.79 21.56
N LYS A 26 -8.40 -15.92 22.60
CA LYS A 26 -8.65 -17.20 23.28
C LYS A 26 -9.82 -17.94 22.60
N GLY A 27 -9.93 -19.24 22.86
CA GLY A 27 -11.05 -20.08 22.40
C GLY A 27 -10.73 -20.96 21.19
N GLY A 28 -11.65 -21.89 20.90
CA GLY A 28 -11.53 -22.83 19.77
C GLY A 28 -11.48 -22.15 18.40
N ASP A 29 -12.11 -20.99 18.25
CA ASP A 29 -12.12 -20.22 16.99
C ASP A 29 -10.89 -19.31 16.82
N SER A 30 -9.91 -19.41 17.74
CA SER A 30 -8.69 -18.62 17.65
C SER A 30 -7.89 -18.97 16.39
N TRP A 31 -7.38 -17.94 15.71
CA TRP A 31 -6.39 -18.15 14.65
C TRP A 31 -5.04 -18.64 15.21
N CYS A 32 -4.78 -18.46 16.51
CA CYS A 32 -3.57 -18.91 17.18
C CYS A 32 -3.68 -20.40 17.57
N LYS A 33 -2.82 -21.24 16.99
CA LYS A 33 -2.79 -22.69 17.27
C LYS A 33 -2.58 -23.02 18.75
N TYR A 34 -1.75 -22.25 19.45
CA TYR A 34 -1.53 -22.42 20.89
C TYR A 34 -2.82 -22.20 21.69
N GLN A 35 -3.54 -21.11 21.43
CA GLN A 35 -4.78 -20.80 22.16
C GLN A 35 -5.89 -21.83 21.90
N ARG A 36 -5.94 -22.40 20.68
CA ARG A 36 -6.83 -23.52 20.38
C ARG A 36 -6.46 -24.78 21.16
N ALA A 37 -5.18 -25.12 21.20
CA ALA A 37 -4.71 -26.28 21.96
C ALA A 37 -5.02 -26.14 23.46
N VAL A 38 -4.81 -24.96 24.04
CA VAL A 38 -5.18 -24.65 25.43
C VAL A 38 -6.69 -24.83 25.65
N HIS A 39 -7.52 -24.37 24.72
CA HIS A 39 -8.98 -24.55 24.80
C HIS A 39 -9.41 -26.02 24.71
N GLU A 40 -8.72 -26.83 23.92
CA GLU A 40 -8.96 -28.27 23.77
C GLU A 40 -8.30 -29.13 24.87
N GLY A 41 -7.55 -28.51 25.80
CA GLY A 41 -6.79 -29.23 26.82
C GLY A 41 -5.60 -30.04 26.28
N LYS A 42 -5.06 -29.67 25.12
CA LYS A 42 -3.93 -30.34 24.46
C LYS A 42 -2.62 -29.61 24.69
N ASP A 43 -1.54 -30.37 24.78
CA ASP A 43 -0.19 -29.82 24.78
C ASP A 43 0.18 -29.23 23.42
N PHE A 44 0.75 -28.03 23.44
CA PHE A 44 1.24 -27.35 22.25
C PHE A 44 2.73 -27.07 22.37
N VAL A 45 3.49 -27.56 21.39
CA VAL A 45 4.90 -27.24 21.22
C VAL A 45 5.05 -26.35 20.00
N ASP A 46 5.60 -25.16 20.20
CA ASP A 46 5.90 -24.25 19.11
C ASP A 46 7.04 -24.83 18.27
N LYS A 47 6.80 -24.98 16.96
CA LYS A 47 7.80 -25.50 16.01
C LYS A 47 8.72 -24.39 15.49
N SER A 48 8.32 -23.13 15.67
CA SER A 48 9.12 -21.99 15.24
C SER A 48 10.29 -21.76 16.19
N PRO A 49 11.49 -21.40 15.67
CA PRO A 49 12.57 -20.92 16.53
C PRO A 49 12.21 -19.57 17.20
N GLY A 50 11.21 -18.86 16.70
CA GLY A 50 10.88 -17.48 17.12
C GLY A 50 11.86 -16.46 16.55
N LEU A 51 11.63 -15.19 16.87
CA LEU A 51 12.54 -14.10 16.47
C LEU A 51 13.65 -13.90 17.52
N PRO A 52 14.91 -13.61 17.10
CA PRO A 52 15.97 -13.24 18.02
C PRO A 52 15.61 -11.97 18.80
N ASN A 53 16.03 -11.89 20.07
CA ASN A 53 15.69 -10.76 20.94
C ASN A 53 16.19 -9.42 20.37
N ASP A 54 17.34 -9.37 19.73
CA ASP A 54 17.89 -8.13 19.15
C ASP A 54 17.00 -7.58 18.02
N ILE A 55 16.45 -8.47 17.21
CA ILE A 55 15.49 -8.13 16.14
C ILE A 55 14.17 -7.66 16.75
N ILE A 56 13.67 -8.37 17.76
CA ILE A 56 12.45 -7.97 18.48
C ILE A 56 12.63 -6.56 19.05
N ASN A 57 13.73 -6.31 19.76
CA ASN A 57 13.99 -5.02 20.41
C ASN A 57 14.11 -3.88 19.38
N SER A 58 14.78 -4.13 18.26
CA SER A 58 14.94 -3.15 17.18
C SER A 58 13.61 -2.77 16.51
N ILE A 59 12.72 -3.75 16.30
CA ILE A 59 11.48 -3.55 15.54
C ILE A 59 10.30 -3.17 16.46
N LYS A 60 10.33 -3.56 17.73
CA LYS A 60 9.19 -3.41 18.66
C LYS A 60 8.69 -1.98 18.73
N THR A 61 9.57 -0.99 18.88
CA THR A 61 9.18 0.41 18.98
C THR A 61 8.43 0.86 17.72
N THR A 62 8.99 0.58 16.55
CA THR A 62 8.37 0.89 15.26
C THR A 62 7.02 0.18 15.11
N TYR A 63 6.94 -1.10 15.46
CA TYR A 63 5.70 -1.86 15.36
C TYR A 63 4.62 -1.33 16.31
N MET A 64 4.97 -0.96 17.54
CA MET A 64 4.02 -0.39 18.50
C MET A 64 3.53 0.98 18.07
N ASN A 65 4.40 1.82 17.47
CA ASN A 65 3.97 3.08 16.85
C ASN A 65 2.98 2.83 15.70
N LEU A 66 3.16 1.75 14.93
CA LEU A 66 2.20 1.34 13.89
C LEU A 66 0.88 0.80 14.46
N CYS A 67 0.84 0.44 15.75
CA CYS A 67 -0.38 0.02 16.45
C CYS A 67 -1.17 1.21 17.00
N ASP A 68 -0.76 2.45 16.75
CA ASP A 68 -1.49 3.65 17.18
C ASP A 68 -2.96 3.63 16.69
N SER A 69 -3.89 3.98 17.57
CA SER A 69 -5.32 3.91 17.26
C SER A 69 -5.75 4.89 16.17
N ASN A 70 -5.11 6.07 16.08
CA ASN A 70 -5.40 7.05 15.03
C ASN A 70 -4.83 6.61 13.68
N LEU A 71 -3.72 5.87 13.67
CA LEU A 71 -3.19 5.26 12.44
C LEU A 71 -4.07 4.10 11.99
N LEU A 72 -4.43 3.20 12.91
CA LEU A 72 -5.27 2.03 12.60
C LEU A 72 -6.69 2.41 12.17
N SER A 73 -7.27 3.49 12.71
CA SER A 73 -8.58 3.98 12.27
C SER A 73 -8.58 4.37 10.79
N LYS A 74 -7.44 4.86 10.27
CA LYS A 74 -7.29 5.16 8.83
C LYS A 74 -7.35 3.88 7.97
N CYS A 75 -6.94 2.74 8.50
CA CYS A 75 -6.99 1.44 7.81
C CYS A 75 -8.42 0.87 7.72
N LEU A 76 -9.35 1.28 8.60
CA LEU A 76 -10.74 0.80 8.61
C LEU A 76 -11.55 1.28 7.41
N HIS A 77 -11.15 2.39 6.79
CA HIS A 77 -11.85 2.93 5.62
C HIS A 77 -11.77 2.03 4.38
N GLY A 78 -11.02 0.92 4.42
CA GLY A 78 -10.82 0.02 3.28
C GLY A 78 -10.12 0.69 2.10
N LYS A 79 -9.60 1.92 2.31
CA LYS A 79 -8.85 2.66 1.33
C LYS A 79 -7.48 2.01 1.22
N THR A 80 -7.14 1.63 0.00
CA THR A 80 -5.82 1.08 -0.30
C THR A 80 -4.78 2.19 -0.30
N GLN A 81 -3.50 1.84 -0.18
CA GLN A 81 -2.35 2.75 -0.36
C GLN A 81 -2.33 3.45 -1.74
N ASN A 82 -3.24 3.06 -2.64
CA ASN A 82 -3.48 3.58 -3.97
C ASN A 82 -3.64 5.11 -4.04
N ASN A 83 -4.05 5.80 -2.97
CA ASN A 83 -4.10 7.28 -3.03
C ASN A 83 -2.70 7.89 -3.10
N ASN A 84 -1.73 7.38 -2.33
CA ASN A 84 -0.35 7.86 -2.38
C ASN A 84 0.31 7.43 -3.69
N GLU A 85 0.05 6.20 -4.16
CA GLU A 85 0.54 5.76 -5.48
C GLU A 85 -0.09 6.57 -6.62
N SER A 86 -1.38 6.92 -6.51
CA SER A 86 -2.07 7.76 -7.49
C SER A 86 -1.54 9.19 -7.48
N PHE A 87 -1.19 9.74 -6.32
CA PHE A 87 -0.57 11.07 -6.23
C PHE A 87 0.83 11.07 -6.82
N ASN A 88 1.65 10.07 -6.47
CA ASN A 88 2.98 9.91 -7.04
C ASN A 88 2.92 9.75 -8.56
N ASN A 89 1.90 9.05 -9.09
CA ASN A 89 1.68 8.97 -10.52
C ASN A 89 1.42 10.35 -11.16
N VAL A 90 0.70 11.25 -10.50
CA VAL A 90 0.53 12.63 -11.00
C VAL A 90 1.87 13.38 -10.99
N ILE A 91 2.67 13.26 -9.93
CA ILE A 91 4.01 13.84 -9.89
C ILE A 91 4.84 13.39 -11.10
N TRP A 92 4.85 12.09 -11.40
CA TRP A 92 5.64 11.52 -12.50
C TRP A 92 5.13 11.89 -13.90
N THR A 93 3.90 12.38 -14.03
CA THR A 93 3.43 12.95 -15.32
C THR A 93 3.98 14.35 -15.59
N ILE A 94 4.48 15.03 -14.56
CA ILE A 94 4.97 16.41 -14.63
C ILE A 94 6.51 16.43 -14.53
N LEU A 95 7.06 15.61 -13.65
CA LEU A 95 8.48 15.58 -13.32
C LEU A 95 9.12 14.25 -13.76
N PRO A 96 10.32 14.28 -14.35
CA PRO A 96 11.02 13.05 -14.72
C PRO A 96 11.44 12.29 -13.46
N LYS A 97 11.27 10.97 -13.50
CA LYS A 97 11.63 10.08 -12.40
C LYS A 97 13.09 9.64 -12.43
N GLU A 98 13.64 9.52 -13.63
CA GLU A 98 14.94 8.89 -13.88
C GLU A 98 16.09 9.91 -13.99
N THR A 99 15.78 11.22 -13.97
CA THR A 99 16.78 12.28 -14.11
C THR A 99 16.71 13.23 -12.92
N PHE A 100 17.87 13.75 -12.52
CA PHE A 100 17.95 14.76 -11.49
C PHE A 100 17.26 16.06 -11.97
N VAL A 101 16.55 16.72 -11.05
CA VAL A 101 15.92 18.02 -11.28
C VAL A 101 16.32 18.98 -10.17
N GLU A 102 16.46 20.25 -10.51
CA GLU A 102 16.73 21.29 -9.53
C GLU A 102 15.59 21.40 -8.50
N MET A 103 15.92 21.80 -7.27
CA MET A 103 14.97 21.97 -6.17
C MET A 103 13.80 22.92 -6.54
N GLN A 104 14.07 23.99 -7.29
CA GLN A 104 13.02 24.93 -7.71
C GLN A 104 11.99 24.26 -8.62
N SER A 105 12.47 23.55 -9.65
CA SER A 105 11.62 22.78 -10.57
C SER A 105 10.86 21.66 -9.86
N LEU A 106 11.52 20.96 -8.93
CA LEU A 106 10.88 19.93 -8.11
C LEU A 106 9.73 20.52 -7.28
N THR A 107 9.99 21.64 -6.60
CA THR A 107 9.01 22.35 -5.76
C THR A 107 7.80 22.79 -6.60
N LEU A 108 8.05 23.41 -7.75
CA LEU A 108 6.99 23.84 -8.66
C LEU A 108 6.16 22.66 -9.17
N GLY A 109 6.82 21.61 -9.66
CA GLY A 109 6.15 20.43 -10.20
C GLY A 109 5.31 19.69 -9.16
N VAL A 110 5.79 19.57 -7.92
CA VAL A 110 5.03 18.99 -6.82
C VAL A 110 3.83 19.86 -6.45
N ASN A 111 3.97 21.19 -6.40
CA ASN A 111 2.85 22.10 -6.13
C ASN A 111 1.76 22.01 -7.21
N ILE A 112 2.15 21.93 -8.49
CA ILE A 112 1.22 21.69 -9.60
C ILE A 112 0.54 20.32 -9.45
N ALA A 113 1.29 19.27 -9.09
CA ALA A 113 0.72 17.94 -8.86
C ALA A 113 -0.34 17.94 -7.75
N VAL A 114 -0.09 18.68 -6.65
CA VAL A 114 -1.04 18.85 -5.53
C VAL A 114 -2.32 19.53 -6.01
N LEU A 115 -2.22 20.59 -6.81
CA LEU A 115 -3.37 21.27 -7.39
C LEU A 115 -4.18 20.34 -8.30
N LEU A 116 -3.52 19.67 -9.24
CA LEU A 116 -4.17 18.76 -10.19
C LEU A 116 -4.83 17.56 -9.49
N PHE A 117 -4.21 17.04 -8.44
CA PHE A 117 -4.76 15.90 -7.70
C PHE A 117 -6.04 16.28 -6.94
N ASN A 118 -6.02 17.42 -6.24
CA ASN A 118 -7.11 17.85 -5.36
C ASN A 118 -8.21 18.60 -6.11
N SER A 119 -7.84 19.59 -6.92
CA SER A 119 -8.75 20.53 -7.58
C SER A 119 -8.90 20.28 -9.08
N GLY A 120 -8.13 19.36 -9.67
CA GLY A 120 -8.17 19.11 -11.11
C GLY A 120 -7.53 20.22 -11.92
N TYR A 121 -7.74 20.19 -13.23
CA TYR A 121 -7.27 21.19 -14.18
C TYR A 121 -7.95 22.55 -13.99
N LEU A 122 -9.20 22.57 -13.53
CA LEU A 122 -9.88 23.83 -13.18
C LEU A 122 -9.19 24.57 -12.02
N GLY A 123 -8.46 23.87 -11.15
CA GLY A 123 -7.62 24.50 -10.12
C GLY A 123 -6.48 25.36 -10.68
N LEU A 124 -6.07 25.16 -11.93
CA LEU A 124 -5.04 25.97 -12.58
C LEU A 124 -5.55 27.34 -13.03
N LEU A 125 -6.87 27.57 -13.10
CA LEU A 125 -7.44 28.84 -13.54
C LEU A 125 -6.94 30.01 -12.68
N ASP A 126 -6.92 29.82 -11.36
CA ASP A 126 -6.44 30.82 -10.41
C ASP A 126 -4.93 31.05 -10.54
N VAL A 127 -4.16 30.01 -10.87
CA VAL A 127 -2.71 30.13 -11.12
C VAL A 127 -2.46 31.00 -12.35
N PHE A 128 -3.13 30.73 -13.47
CA PHE A 128 -3.00 31.53 -14.68
C PHE A 128 -3.46 32.96 -14.48
N LYS A 129 -4.55 33.17 -13.75
CA LYS A 129 -5.03 34.52 -13.38
C LYS A 129 -3.99 35.30 -12.59
N ASN A 130 -3.36 34.68 -11.58
CA ASN A 130 -2.32 35.32 -10.78
C ASN A 130 -1.03 35.60 -11.58
N LEU A 131 -0.77 34.81 -12.63
CA LEU A 131 0.33 35.04 -13.57
C LEU A 131 -0.01 36.10 -14.65
N GLY A 132 -1.22 36.68 -14.62
CA GLY A 132 -1.66 37.65 -15.63
C GLY A 132 -2.01 37.03 -16.99
N VAL A 133 -2.22 35.72 -17.05
CA VAL A 133 -2.55 34.99 -18.28
C VAL A 133 -4.05 34.78 -18.37
N SER A 134 -4.68 35.40 -19.37
CA SER A 134 -6.10 35.17 -19.69
C SER A 134 -6.27 33.88 -20.49
N LEU A 135 -6.97 32.90 -19.93
CA LEU A 135 -7.29 31.66 -20.63
C LEU A 135 -8.51 31.85 -21.55
N GLY A 136 -8.44 31.28 -22.75
CA GLY A 136 -9.57 31.26 -23.68
C GLY A 136 -10.69 30.32 -23.24
N GLN A 137 -11.91 30.58 -23.69
CA GLN A 137 -13.10 29.76 -23.34
C GLN A 137 -12.92 28.28 -23.69
N GLU A 138 -12.29 27.98 -24.83
CA GLU A 138 -12.02 26.59 -25.25
C GLU A 138 -11.05 25.86 -24.32
N THR A 139 -10.04 26.55 -23.78
CA THR A 139 -9.13 25.97 -22.79
C THR A 139 -9.87 25.62 -21.50
N VAL A 140 -10.74 26.51 -21.02
CA VAL A 140 -11.55 26.26 -19.82
C VAL A 140 -12.52 25.10 -20.02
N LYS A 141 -13.17 25.01 -21.20
CA LYS A 141 -14.01 23.86 -21.56
C LYS A 141 -13.21 22.56 -21.55
N ASN A 142 -12.02 22.56 -22.15
CA ASN A 142 -11.14 21.39 -22.16
C ASN A 142 -10.72 20.96 -20.74
N PHE A 143 -10.39 21.90 -19.86
CA PHE A 143 -10.09 21.59 -18.45
C PHE A 143 -11.26 20.91 -17.74
N SER A 144 -12.47 21.42 -17.94
CA SER A 144 -13.69 20.82 -17.39
C SER A 144 -13.94 19.40 -17.91
N LEU A 145 -13.68 19.16 -19.21
CA LEU A 145 -13.76 17.82 -19.81
C LEU A 145 -12.73 16.86 -19.21
N MET A 146 -11.46 17.29 -19.07
CA MET A 146 -10.40 16.49 -18.46
C MET A 146 -10.74 16.10 -17.01
N ASP A 147 -11.26 17.06 -16.24
CA ASP A 147 -11.67 16.80 -14.86
C ASP A 147 -12.85 15.84 -14.77
N SER A 148 -13.83 15.98 -15.67
CA SER A 148 -14.96 15.06 -15.77
C SER A 148 -14.51 13.63 -16.08
N GLU A 149 -13.60 13.45 -17.05
CA GLU A 149 -13.04 12.14 -17.39
C GLU A 149 -12.19 11.54 -16.27
N ARG A 150 -11.40 12.36 -15.58
CA ARG A 150 -10.65 11.95 -14.39
C ARG A 150 -11.58 11.39 -13.32
N VAL A 151 -12.67 12.08 -13.01
CA VAL A 151 -13.66 11.63 -12.01
C VAL A 151 -14.39 10.36 -12.46
N LYS A 152 -14.81 10.27 -13.74
CA LYS A 152 -15.43 9.06 -14.29
C LYS A 152 -14.49 7.86 -14.20
N SER A 153 -13.22 8.03 -14.58
CA SER A 153 -12.20 6.99 -14.50
C SER A 153 -11.96 6.53 -13.07
N ALA A 154 -11.81 7.47 -12.13
CA ALA A 154 -11.66 7.17 -10.71
C ALA A 154 -12.84 6.37 -10.15
N LYS A 155 -14.08 6.77 -10.46
CA LYS A 155 -15.30 6.03 -10.08
C LYS A 155 -15.28 4.62 -10.67
N ARG A 156 -15.01 4.48 -11.97
CA ARG A 156 -14.92 3.16 -12.64
C ARG A 156 -13.87 2.25 -11.97
N HIS A 157 -12.69 2.78 -11.64
CA HIS A 157 -11.63 1.99 -11.01
C HIS A 157 -11.93 1.61 -9.56
N SER A 158 -12.77 2.39 -8.87
CA SER A 158 -13.23 2.08 -7.51
C SER A 158 -14.24 0.92 -7.46
N LEU A 159 -14.87 0.57 -8.59
CA LEU A 159 -15.87 -0.50 -8.65
C LEU A 159 -15.28 -1.88 -8.29
N PRO A 160 -16.00 -2.72 -7.53
CA PRO A 160 -15.57 -4.09 -7.21
C PRO A 160 -15.31 -4.94 -8.46
N THR A 161 -16.12 -4.78 -9.50
CA THR A 161 -15.99 -5.47 -10.79
C THR A 161 -14.64 -5.16 -11.45
N SER A 162 -14.23 -3.89 -11.47
CA SER A 162 -12.92 -3.46 -11.97
C SER A 162 -11.77 -4.08 -11.19
N LYS A 163 -11.91 -4.20 -9.85
CA LYS A 163 -10.91 -4.86 -8.98
C LYS A 163 -10.81 -6.36 -9.29
N LEU A 164 -11.93 -7.05 -9.49
CA LEU A 164 -11.97 -8.47 -9.82
C LEU A 164 -11.34 -8.76 -11.19
N SER A 165 -11.73 -7.99 -12.21
CA SER A 165 -11.13 -8.08 -13.56
C SER A 165 -9.62 -7.85 -13.53
N ARG A 166 -9.15 -6.88 -12.74
CA ARG A 166 -7.71 -6.64 -12.54
C ARG A 166 -7.02 -7.85 -11.90
N LYS A 167 -7.60 -8.44 -10.85
CA LYS A 167 -7.04 -9.66 -10.21
C LYS A 167 -6.94 -10.83 -11.20
N LYS A 168 -7.99 -11.07 -11.99
CA LYS A 168 -8.02 -12.13 -13.01
C LYS A 168 -6.88 -11.95 -14.03
N ARG A 169 -6.71 -10.73 -14.55
CA ARG A 169 -5.64 -10.39 -15.50
C ARG A 169 -4.24 -10.57 -14.89
N ILE A 170 -4.03 -10.15 -13.64
CA ILE A 170 -2.75 -10.35 -12.94
C ILE A 170 -2.46 -11.84 -12.75
N SER A 171 -3.45 -12.63 -12.34
CA SER A 171 -3.30 -14.09 -12.18
C SER A 171 -2.93 -14.76 -13.51
N ALA A 172 -3.60 -14.41 -14.60
CA ALA A 172 -3.29 -14.92 -15.93
C ALA A 172 -1.85 -14.56 -16.37
N LYS A 173 -1.41 -13.32 -16.12
CA LYS A 173 -0.03 -12.90 -16.41
C LYS A 173 0.99 -13.70 -15.60
N LYS A 174 0.74 -13.91 -14.30
CA LYS A 174 1.61 -14.75 -13.44
C LYS A 174 1.69 -16.18 -13.93
N ALA A 175 0.57 -16.80 -14.27
CA ALA A 175 0.55 -18.16 -14.82
C ALA A 175 1.35 -18.26 -16.13
N LYS A 176 1.21 -17.27 -17.02
CA LYS A 176 1.99 -17.21 -18.26
C LYS A 176 3.50 -17.08 -17.99
N LEU A 177 3.91 -16.24 -17.05
CA LEU A 177 5.31 -16.07 -16.65
C LEU A 177 5.88 -17.35 -16.02
N LEU A 178 5.11 -18.03 -15.16
CA LEU A 178 5.52 -19.30 -14.58
C LEU A 178 5.72 -20.36 -15.65
N ASN A 179 4.81 -20.44 -16.63
CA ASN A 179 4.96 -21.35 -17.77
C ASN A 179 6.21 -21.02 -18.61
N PHE A 180 6.57 -19.74 -18.77
CA PHE A 180 7.83 -19.37 -19.42
C PHE A 180 9.06 -19.78 -18.61
N GLN A 181 9.04 -19.62 -17.29
CA GLN A 181 10.13 -20.08 -16.41
C GLN A 181 10.29 -21.60 -16.48
N VAL A 182 9.19 -22.36 -16.45
CA VAL A 182 9.22 -23.83 -16.58
C VAL A 182 9.81 -24.25 -17.93
N LYS A 183 9.47 -23.56 -19.03
CA LYS A 183 10.01 -23.86 -20.36
C LYS A 183 11.49 -23.47 -20.52
N ALA A 184 11.91 -22.36 -19.93
CA ALA A 184 13.28 -21.84 -20.08
C ALA A 184 14.30 -22.54 -19.16
N GLY A 185 13.85 -23.19 -18.08
CA GLY A 185 14.74 -23.72 -17.04
C GLY A 185 15.37 -22.61 -16.19
N VAL A 186 16.24 -22.99 -15.24
CA VAL A 186 16.99 -22.02 -14.43
C VAL A 186 18.13 -21.48 -15.28
N THR A 187 17.97 -20.28 -15.84
CA THR A 187 18.97 -19.68 -16.73
C THR A 187 20.03 -18.86 -16.00
N TYR A 188 19.74 -18.38 -14.78
CA TYR A 188 20.69 -17.60 -13.98
C TYR A 188 20.33 -17.63 -12.50
N LYS A 189 21.30 -17.89 -11.61
CA LYS A 189 21.14 -17.88 -10.15
C LYS A 189 21.87 -16.67 -9.58
N CYS A 190 21.21 -15.94 -8.67
CA CYS A 190 21.79 -14.75 -8.04
C CYS A 190 23.07 -15.14 -7.28
N GLY A 191 24.22 -14.58 -7.70
CA GLY A 191 25.52 -14.84 -7.09
C GLY A 191 26.31 -16.01 -7.66
N GLU A 192 25.88 -16.63 -8.76
CA GLU A 192 26.68 -17.64 -9.47
C GLU A 192 27.34 -17.02 -10.72
N PHE A 193 28.56 -16.52 -10.51
CA PHE A 193 29.62 -16.41 -11.52
C PHE A 193 30.90 -16.97 -10.89
#